data_AF-A0A0C3DKN3-F1
#
_entry.id   AF-A0A0C3DKN3-F1
#
_cell.length_a   1.000
_cell.length_b   1.000
_cell.length_c   1.000
_cell.angle_alpha   90.00
_cell.angle_beta   90.00
_cell.angle_gamma   90.00
#
_symmetry.space_group_name_H-M   'P 1'
#
loop_
_entity.id
_entity.type
_entity.pdbx_description
1 polymer ?
#
loop_
_entity_poly.entity_id
_entity_poly.type
_entity_poly.pdbx_seq_one_letter_code
_entity_poly.pdbx_strand_id
1 'polypeptide(L)'
;MIDAIGVKKYLEEDKLSTEMLAELRDRIDQIASEYPSISFISFADSLLLKSNWSVGAFNNDISYTYEPEVFIYLAEKISKIYQDCIGLPTYSVITQGQNSYYNDSLLHISESNNHVSLNSLGVPFAQLMDIEHTARHNIRSKQHAPAEVYMDSLYYHSLNFKHSFDKNSQPKAEYSTKMVSTSCEYFFNSCGELIEQLEK
;
A
#
# COMPACT_ATOMS: atom_id res chain seq x y z
N MET A 1 -2.35 1.16 -0.81
CA MET A 1 -3.54 0.63 -1.52
C MET A 1 -3.18 -0.72 -2.08
N ILE A 2 -4.06 -1.70 -1.95
CA ILE A 2 -3.95 -3.02 -2.58
C ILE A 2 -5.25 -3.23 -3.35
N ASP A 3 -5.18 -3.64 -4.60
CA ASP A 3 -6.34 -3.73 -5.48
C ASP A 3 -6.31 -5.04 -6.28
N ALA A 4 -7.46 -5.70 -6.38
CA ALA A 4 -7.60 -6.98 -7.08
C ALA A 4 -7.74 -6.79 -8.59
N ILE A 5 -7.00 -7.60 -9.35
CA ILE A 5 -6.98 -7.52 -10.81
C ILE A 5 -8.10 -8.39 -11.37
N GLY A 6 -8.86 -7.83 -12.32
CA GLY A 6 -9.85 -8.60 -13.08
C GLY A 6 -11.21 -8.76 -12.40
N VAL A 7 -11.45 -8.07 -11.28
CA VAL A 7 -12.72 -8.06 -10.53
C VAL A 7 -13.91 -7.78 -11.43
N LYS A 8 -13.80 -6.78 -12.32
CA LYS A 8 -14.86 -6.42 -13.27
C LYS A 8 -15.35 -7.63 -14.08
N LYS A 9 -14.43 -8.45 -14.58
CA LYS A 9 -14.77 -9.65 -15.35
C LYS A 9 -15.45 -10.71 -14.48
N TYR A 10 -15.00 -10.85 -13.23
CA TYR A 10 -15.61 -11.78 -12.27
C TYR A 10 -17.03 -11.37 -11.87
N LEU A 11 -17.28 -10.07 -11.74
CA LEU A 11 -18.62 -9.53 -11.52
C LEU A 11 -19.53 -9.75 -12.74
N GLU A 12 -19.02 -9.54 -13.96
CA GLU A 12 -19.77 -9.81 -15.20
C GLU A 12 -20.10 -11.29 -15.40
N GLU A 13 -19.30 -12.19 -14.83
CA GLU A 13 -19.46 -13.64 -14.93
C GLU A 13 -20.15 -14.28 -13.70
N ASP A 14 -20.66 -13.48 -12.75
CA ASP A 14 -21.27 -13.91 -11.48
C ASP A 14 -20.41 -14.93 -10.69
N LYS A 15 -19.08 -14.76 -10.74
CA LYS A 15 -18.11 -15.69 -10.12
C LYS A 15 -17.80 -15.39 -8.66
N LEU A 16 -18.20 -14.22 -8.15
CA LEU A 16 -17.98 -13.83 -6.76
C LEU A 16 -19.21 -14.18 -5.93
N SER A 17 -19.07 -15.17 -5.04
CA SER A 17 -20.14 -15.53 -4.11
C SER A 17 -20.04 -14.73 -2.80
N THR A 18 -21.15 -14.65 -2.07
CA THR A 18 -21.18 -13.98 -0.75
C THR A 18 -20.29 -14.71 0.24
N GLU A 19 -20.18 -16.03 0.15
CA GLU A 19 -19.33 -16.86 1.00
C GLU A 19 -17.85 -16.56 0.77
N MET A 20 -17.42 -16.41 -0.49
CA MET A 20 -16.04 -16.07 -0.84
C MET A 20 -15.65 -14.68 -0.29
N LEU A 21 -16.56 -13.70 -0.39
CA LEU A 21 -16.34 -12.36 0.15
C LEU A 21 -16.36 -12.32 1.68
N ALA A 22 -17.20 -13.14 2.32
CA ALA A 22 -17.22 -13.30 3.77
C ALA A 22 -15.91 -13.93 4.27
N GLU A 23 -15.42 -14.98 3.60
CA GLU A 23 -14.14 -15.60 3.93
C GLU A 23 -12.97 -14.63 3.73
N LEU A 24 -12.96 -13.87 2.62
CA LEU A 24 -11.96 -12.84 2.37
C LEU A 24 -11.94 -11.82 3.52
N ARG A 25 -13.10 -11.29 3.90
CA ARG A 25 -13.21 -10.35 5.03
C ARG A 25 -12.67 -10.95 6.31
N ASP A 26 -13.08 -12.16 6.67
CA ASP A 26 -12.70 -12.80 7.94
C ASP A 26 -11.17 -13.07 7.98
N ARG A 27 -10.54 -13.42 6.85
CA ARG A 27 -9.07 -13.56 6.77
C ARG A 27 -8.33 -12.23 6.85
N ILE A 28 -8.90 -11.15 6.29
CA ILE A 28 -8.35 -9.80 6.44
C ILE A 28 -8.47 -9.33 7.90
N ASP A 29 -9.59 -9.60 8.57
CA ASP A 29 -9.77 -9.30 10.01
C ASP A 29 -8.73 -10.04 10.86
N GLN A 30 -8.43 -11.30 10.53
CA GLN A 30 -7.38 -12.07 11.20
C GLN A 30 -6.01 -11.39 11.07
N ILE A 31 -5.61 -10.98 9.86
CA ILE A 31 -4.35 -10.24 9.67
C ILE A 31 -4.41 -8.91 10.41
N ALA A 32 -5.48 -8.14 10.30
CA ALA A 32 -5.59 -6.83 10.94
C ALA A 32 -5.37 -6.93 12.46
N SER A 33 -5.84 -8.02 13.10
CA SER A 33 -5.62 -8.27 14.52
C SER A 33 -4.14 -8.49 14.91
N GLU A 34 -3.30 -8.94 13.97
CA GLU A 34 -1.86 -9.14 14.17
C GLU A 34 -1.07 -7.82 14.05
N TYR A 35 -1.65 -6.79 13.41
CA TYR A 35 -0.99 -5.50 13.16
C TYR A 35 -1.80 -4.32 13.73
N PRO A 36 -1.87 -4.17 15.07
CA PRO A 36 -2.69 -3.14 15.72
C PRO A 36 -2.23 -1.70 15.43
N SER A 37 -1.01 -1.51 14.94
CA SER A 37 -0.46 -0.22 14.48
C SER A 37 -0.86 0.15 13.06
N ILE A 38 -1.61 -0.71 12.34
CA ILE A 38 -2.02 -0.51 10.97
C ILE A 38 -3.55 -0.57 10.87
N SER A 39 -4.13 0.48 10.31
CA SER A 39 -5.55 0.50 9.96
C SER A 39 -5.77 -0.17 8.62
N PHE A 40 -6.77 -1.05 8.57
CA PHE A 40 -7.26 -1.72 7.37
C PHE A 40 -8.63 -1.14 7.03
N ILE A 41 -8.79 -0.59 5.84
CA ILE A 41 -10.07 -0.14 5.30
C ILE A 41 -10.32 -0.91 4.02
N SER A 42 -11.37 -1.71 4.00
CA SER A 42 -11.72 -2.55 2.86
C SER A 42 -12.88 -1.99 2.05
N PHE A 43 -12.72 -2.04 0.74
CA PHE A 43 -13.80 -2.29 -0.19
C PHE A 43 -13.82 -3.81 -0.48
N ALA A 44 -14.85 -4.31 -1.17
CA ALA A 44 -14.96 -5.73 -1.46
C ALA A 44 -13.76 -6.29 -2.26
N ASP A 45 -13.12 -5.43 -3.07
CA ASP A 45 -12.08 -5.78 -4.03
C ASP A 45 -10.75 -5.04 -3.81
N SER A 46 -10.71 -4.08 -2.89
CA SER A 46 -9.51 -3.29 -2.62
C SER A 46 -9.34 -2.96 -1.13
N LEU A 47 -8.11 -2.75 -0.72
CA LEU A 47 -7.73 -2.41 0.65
C LEU A 47 -6.90 -1.13 0.68
N LEU A 48 -7.24 -0.28 1.62
CA LEU A 48 -6.44 0.86 2.01
C LEU A 48 -5.84 0.58 3.39
N LEU A 49 -4.51 0.54 3.42
CA LEU A 49 -3.72 0.33 4.62
C LEU A 49 -3.09 1.64 5.05
N LYS A 50 -3.07 1.90 6.35
CA LYS A 50 -2.46 3.12 6.90
C LYS A 50 -1.79 2.87 8.24
N SER A 51 -0.57 3.37 8.39
CA SER A 51 0.16 3.43 9.65
C SER A 51 0.53 4.87 9.98
N ASN A 52 0.84 5.13 11.25
CA ASN A 52 1.52 6.34 11.70
C ASN A 52 2.89 5.92 12.26
N TRP A 53 3.97 6.52 11.76
CA TRP A 53 5.31 6.29 12.30
C TRP A 53 5.87 7.53 12.97
N SER A 54 6.72 7.32 13.96
CA SER A 54 7.47 8.38 14.62
C SER A 54 8.96 8.17 14.44
N VAL A 55 9.64 9.21 13.96
CA VAL A 55 11.11 9.28 13.97
C VAL A 55 11.53 9.93 15.28
N GLY A 56 12.06 9.14 16.21
CA GLY A 56 12.54 9.66 17.50
C GLY A 56 13.62 10.74 17.27
N ALA A 57 13.46 11.90 17.91
CA ALA A 57 14.50 12.92 17.99
C ALA A 57 15.31 12.70 19.26
N PHE A 58 16.63 12.93 19.22
CA PHE A 58 17.58 12.68 20.32
C PHE A 58 17.23 13.38 21.66
N ASN A 59 16.26 14.31 21.67
CA ASN A 59 15.81 15.08 22.84
C ASN A 59 14.33 14.85 23.25
N ASN A 60 13.61 13.92 22.63
CA ASN A 60 12.22 13.61 23.01
C ASN A 60 12.10 12.14 23.44
N ASP A 61 11.25 11.86 24.43
CA ASP A 61 10.92 10.50 24.92
C ASP A 61 10.13 9.64 23.90
N ILE A 62 10.17 10.00 22.61
CA ILE A 62 9.43 9.32 21.54
C ILE A 62 10.29 8.18 20.98
N SER A 63 9.83 6.95 21.19
CA SER A 63 10.46 5.76 20.60
C SER A 63 10.39 5.77 19.08
N TYR A 64 11.50 5.42 18.42
CA TYR A 64 11.56 5.20 16.97
C TYR A 64 10.73 3.96 16.59
N THR A 65 9.70 4.13 15.77
CA THR A 65 8.78 3.04 15.35
C THR A 65 8.74 2.87 13.82
N TYR A 66 9.69 3.47 13.12
CA TYR A 66 9.67 3.55 11.67
C TYR A 66 10.16 2.24 11.04
N GLU A 67 9.21 1.45 10.56
CA GLU A 67 9.43 0.14 9.88
C GLU A 67 8.55 0.10 8.62
N PRO A 68 8.98 0.77 7.52
CA PRO A 68 8.17 0.87 6.30
C PRO A 68 7.98 -0.48 5.59
N GLU A 69 8.90 -1.43 5.77
CA GLU A 69 8.93 -2.74 5.11
C GLU A 69 7.66 -3.57 5.35
N VAL A 70 6.98 -3.32 6.48
CA VAL A 70 5.73 -3.99 6.85
C VAL A 70 4.69 -3.98 5.73
N PHE A 71 4.62 -2.92 4.92
CA PHE A 71 3.66 -2.85 3.82
C PHE A 71 4.02 -3.73 2.62
N ILE A 72 5.31 -4.06 2.42
CA ILE A 72 5.73 -5.02 1.38
C ILE A 72 5.37 -6.44 1.83
N TYR A 73 5.63 -6.77 3.11
CA TYR A 73 5.23 -8.05 3.68
C TYR A 73 3.70 -8.24 3.65
N LEU A 74 2.95 -7.20 4.00
CA LEU A 74 1.49 -7.22 3.95
C LEU A 74 0.98 -7.33 2.50
N ALA A 75 1.59 -6.64 1.54
CA ALA A 75 1.23 -6.77 0.13
C ALA A 75 1.34 -8.23 -0.34
N GLU A 76 2.45 -8.91 -0.03
CA GLU A 76 2.64 -10.31 -0.38
C GLU A 76 1.62 -11.23 0.33
N LYS A 77 1.41 -11.02 1.64
CA LYS A 77 0.49 -11.84 2.45
C LYS A 77 -0.97 -11.67 2.02
N ILE A 78 -1.39 -10.43 1.72
CA ILE A 78 -2.75 -10.12 1.26
C ILE A 78 -2.97 -10.63 -0.16
N SER A 79 -1.97 -10.54 -1.05
CA SER A 79 -2.05 -11.13 -2.39
C SER A 79 -2.36 -12.63 -2.32
N LYS A 80 -1.69 -13.36 -1.42
CA LYS A 80 -1.98 -14.79 -1.17
C LYS A 80 -3.41 -15.01 -0.68
N ILE A 81 -3.92 -14.18 0.24
CA ILE A 81 -5.32 -14.26 0.70
C ILE A 81 -6.31 -14.08 -0.45
N TYR A 82 -6.14 -13.04 -1.26
CA TYR A 82 -7.03 -12.78 -2.40
C TYR A 82 -6.98 -13.94 -3.41
N GLN A 83 -5.79 -14.47 -3.67
CA GLN A 83 -5.62 -15.61 -4.54
C GLN A 83 -6.31 -16.88 -4.01
N ASP A 84 -6.23 -17.13 -2.70
CA ASP A 84 -6.86 -18.30 -2.06
C ASP A 84 -8.39 -18.17 -2.01
N CYS A 85 -8.91 -17.02 -1.59
CA CYS A 85 -10.35 -16.83 -1.32
C CYS A 85 -11.15 -16.54 -2.58
N ILE A 86 -10.61 -15.73 -3.49
CA ILE A 86 -11.34 -15.27 -4.68
C ILE A 86 -10.66 -15.58 -6.01
N GLY A 87 -9.48 -16.21 -5.98
CA GLY A 87 -8.78 -16.62 -7.19
C GLY A 87 -8.15 -15.45 -7.97
N LEU A 88 -8.11 -14.25 -7.41
CA LEU A 88 -7.66 -13.04 -8.08
C LEU A 88 -6.26 -12.62 -7.60
N PRO A 89 -5.34 -12.27 -8.50
CA PRO A 89 -4.10 -11.63 -8.12
C PRO A 89 -4.36 -10.18 -7.72
N THR A 90 -3.46 -9.61 -6.92
CA THR A 90 -3.51 -8.20 -6.51
C THR A 90 -2.25 -7.45 -6.95
N TYR A 91 -2.36 -6.13 -7.00
CA TYR A 91 -1.20 -5.23 -7.02
C TYR A 91 -1.32 -4.20 -5.92
N SER A 92 -0.19 -3.62 -5.52
CA SER A 92 -0.11 -2.65 -4.43
C SER A 92 0.50 -1.34 -4.90
N VAL A 93 -0.05 -0.23 -4.44
CA VAL A 93 0.56 1.10 -4.55
C VAL A 93 0.83 1.62 -3.14
N ILE A 94 2.06 2.06 -2.88
CA ILE A 94 2.50 2.50 -1.55
C ILE A 94 3.07 3.91 -1.67
N THR A 95 2.57 4.81 -0.84
CA THR A 95 3.07 6.17 -0.71
C THR A 95 3.34 6.48 0.74
N GLN A 96 4.22 7.45 1.00
CA GLN A 96 4.35 8.06 2.32
C GLN A 96 4.21 9.58 2.29
N GLY A 97 3.86 10.16 3.44
CA GLY A 97 3.81 11.60 3.59
C GLY A 97 3.69 12.02 5.04
N GLN A 98 3.73 13.34 5.26
CA GLN A 98 3.66 13.90 6.60
C GLN A 98 2.25 13.77 7.18
N ASN A 99 2.17 13.32 8.43
CA ASN A 99 0.94 13.41 9.20
C ASN A 99 0.86 14.80 9.86
N SER A 100 -0.27 15.49 9.69
CA SER A 100 -0.53 16.80 10.31
C SER A 100 -1.14 16.70 11.70
N TYR A 101 -1.61 15.52 12.08
CA TYR A 101 -2.23 15.25 13.38
C TYR A 101 -1.16 14.67 14.30
N TYR A 102 -0.60 15.52 15.18
CA TYR A 102 0.38 15.11 16.18
C TYR A 102 -0.35 14.49 17.39
N ASN A 103 0.09 13.31 17.84
CA ASN A 103 -0.45 12.50 18.97
C ASN A 103 -1.74 11.68 18.75
N ASP A 104 -2.17 11.44 17.51
CA ASP A 104 -3.51 10.85 17.29
C ASP A 104 -3.56 9.34 16.99
N SER A 105 -4.64 8.73 17.50
CA SER A 105 -5.19 7.45 17.05
C SER A 105 -5.15 7.33 15.52
N LEU A 106 -4.86 6.13 15.02
CA LEU A 106 -4.74 5.86 13.57
C LEU A 106 -5.95 6.33 12.78
N LEU A 107 -7.14 6.19 13.39
CA LEU A 107 -8.44 6.60 12.89
C LEU A 107 -9.17 7.40 13.96
N HIS A 108 -10.03 8.32 13.52
CA HIS A 108 -11.14 8.82 14.32
C HIS A 108 -12.43 8.16 13.81
N ILE A 109 -13.16 7.49 14.70
CA ILE A 109 -14.48 6.91 14.41
C ILE A 109 -15.49 7.68 15.27
N SER A 110 -16.53 8.25 14.65
CA SER A 110 -17.59 8.94 15.38
C SER A 110 -18.38 7.96 16.26
N GLU A 111 -19.03 8.44 17.32
CA GLU A 111 -19.85 7.60 18.21
C GLU A 111 -20.94 6.81 17.46
N SER A 112 -21.48 7.40 16.39
CA SER A 112 -22.47 6.81 15.49
C SER A 112 -21.88 5.79 14.50
N ASN A 113 -20.56 5.59 14.48
CA ASN A 113 -19.81 4.69 13.60
C ASN A 113 -19.97 4.92 12.08
N ASN A 114 -20.58 6.03 11.67
CA ASN A 114 -20.82 6.37 10.27
C ASN A 114 -19.86 7.44 9.71
N HIS A 115 -18.92 7.92 10.52
CA HIS A 115 -17.81 8.76 10.08
C HIS A 115 -16.49 8.13 10.54
N VAL A 116 -15.64 7.79 9.57
CA VAL A 116 -14.27 7.30 9.80
C VAL A 116 -13.31 8.29 9.13
N SER A 117 -12.52 8.98 9.93
CA SER A 117 -11.45 9.86 9.49
C SER A 117 -10.10 9.17 9.62
N LEU A 118 -9.30 9.22 8.55
CA LEU A 118 -7.93 8.67 8.52
C LEU A 118 -6.92 9.54 9.29
N ASN A 119 -7.31 10.71 9.80
CA ASN A 119 -6.43 11.67 10.47
C ASN A 119 -5.14 11.89 9.67
N SER A 120 -5.27 12.24 8.40
CA SER A 120 -4.16 12.48 7.48
C SER A 120 -4.55 13.42 6.36
N LEU A 121 -3.56 14.10 5.80
CA LEU A 121 -3.75 14.93 4.62
C LEU A 121 -4.06 14.06 3.39
N GLY A 122 -4.78 14.62 2.43
CA GLY A 122 -5.14 13.96 1.19
C GLY A 122 -3.97 13.70 0.22
N VAL A 123 -2.79 14.27 0.46
CA VAL A 123 -1.67 14.24 -0.50
C VAL A 123 -1.16 12.81 -0.79
N PRO A 124 -0.85 11.96 0.22
CA PRO A 124 -0.41 10.59 -0.05
C PRO A 124 -1.48 9.80 -0.82
N PHE A 125 -2.77 10.03 -0.54
CA PHE A 125 -3.87 9.37 -1.25
C PHE A 125 -3.98 9.83 -2.71
N ALA A 126 -3.81 11.12 -2.99
CA ALA A 126 -3.76 11.62 -4.36
C ALA A 126 -2.59 10.98 -5.13
N GLN A 127 -1.42 10.86 -4.49
CA GLN A 127 -0.27 10.19 -5.10
C GLN A 127 -0.51 8.70 -5.36
N LEU A 128 -1.25 7.98 -4.49
CA LEU A 128 -1.63 6.59 -4.76
C LEU A 128 -2.37 6.48 -6.09
N MET A 129 -3.35 7.35 -6.30
CA MET A 129 -4.18 7.38 -7.52
C MET A 129 -3.38 7.81 -8.74
N ASP A 130 -2.50 8.81 -8.60
CA ASP A 130 -1.67 9.30 -9.71
C ASP A 130 -0.67 8.22 -10.18
N ILE A 131 -0.04 7.49 -9.23
CA ILE A 131 0.85 6.36 -9.55
C ILE A 131 0.06 5.22 -10.19
N GLU A 132 -1.08 4.80 -9.62
CA GLU A 132 -1.92 3.73 -10.17
C GLU A 132 -2.34 4.05 -11.61
N HIS A 133 -2.85 5.26 -11.84
CA HIS A 133 -3.26 5.71 -13.16
C HIS A 133 -2.11 5.67 -14.17
N THR A 134 -0.94 6.17 -13.77
CA THR A 134 0.25 6.26 -14.61
C THR A 134 0.81 4.87 -14.92
N ALA A 135 0.95 4.00 -13.93
CA ALA A 135 1.40 2.62 -14.11
C ALA A 135 0.49 1.86 -15.08
N ARG A 136 -0.83 1.97 -14.92
CA ARG A 136 -1.80 1.34 -15.83
C ARG A 136 -1.71 1.89 -17.24
N HIS A 137 -1.48 3.20 -17.40
CA HIS A 137 -1.22 3.79 -18.72
C HIS A 137 0.05 3.21 -19.34
N ASN A 138 1.16 3.20 -18.61
CA ASN A 138 2.46 2.74 -19.08
C ASN A 138 2.45 1.25 -19.46
N ILE A 139 1.73 0.42 -18.71
CA ILE A 139 1.50 -0.99 -19.03
C ILE A 139 0.75 -1.15 -20.36
N ARG A 140 -0.37 -0.41 -20.55
CA ARG A 140 -1.14 -0.45 -21.81
C ARG A 140 -0.32 0.04 -23.00
N SER A 141 0.51 1.05 -22.77
CA SER A 141 1.43 1.64 -23.75
C SER A 141 2.72 0.82 -23.94
N LYS A 142 2.88 -0.32 -23.25
CA LYS A 142 4.05 -1.21 -23.30
C LYS A 142 5.37 -0.55 -22.93
N GLN A 143 5.34 0.46 -22.05
CA GLN A 143 6.55 1.12 -21.53
C GLN A 143 7.24 0.28 -20.44
N HIS A 144 6.46 -0.49 -19.67
CA HIS A 144 6.98 -1.54 -18.80
C HIS A 144 5.91 -2.63 -18.59
N ALA A 145 6.32 -3.78 -18.07
CA ALA A 145 5.41 -4.88 -17.71
C ALA A 145 4.64 -4.58 -16.40
N PRO A 146 3.50 -5.24 -16.14
CA PRO A 146 2.88 -5.24 -14.83
C PRO A 146 3.84 -5.72 -13.73
N ALA A 147 3.68 -5.20 -12.54
CA ALA A 147 4.45 -5.51 -11.34
C ALA A 147 3.48 -5.69 -10.15
N GLU A 148 3.96 -6.27 -9.05
CA GLU A 148 3.12 -6.54 -7.88
C GLU A 148 3.06 -5.34 -6.94
N VAL A 149 4.10 -4.53 -6.88
CA VAL A 149 4.17 -3.36 -6.02
C VAL A 149 4.75 -2.16 -6.75
N TYR A 150 4.11 -1.01 -6.54
CA TYR A 150 4.46 0.30 -7.05
C TYR A 150 4.64 1.23 -5.85
N MET A 151 5.75 1.96 -5.79
CA MET A 151 6.14 2.74 -4.60
C MET A 151 6.55 4.13 -5.01
N ASP A 152 6.07 5.14 -4.29
CA ASP A 152 6.60 6.49 -4.44
C ASP A 152 8.11 6.52 -4.07
N SER A 153 8.88 7.38 -4.73
CA SER A 153 10.33 7.49 -4.51
C SER A 153 10.74 7.70 -3.05
N LEU A 154 9.96 8.47 -2.27
CA LEU A 154 10.25 8.72 -0.87
C LEU A 154 10.10 7.42 -0.07
N TYR A 155 8.98 6.70 -0.23
CA TYR A 155 8.77 5.39 0.40
C TYR A 155 9.86 4.38 0.00
N TYR A 156 10.14 4.26 -1.30
CA TYR A 156 11.16 3.33 -1.78
C TYR A 156 12.53 3.59 -1.16
N HIS A 157 12.95 4.85 -1.08
CA HIS A 157 14.25 5.21 -0.51
C HIS A 157 14.33 5.12 1.01
N SER A 158 13.19 4.98 1.70
CA SER A 158 13.14 4.76 3.13
C SER A 158 13.28 3.30 3.55
N LEU A 159 13.21 2.36 2.59
CA LEU A 159 13.37 0.94 2.85
C LEU A 159 14.83 0.61 3.21
N ASN A 160 14.98 -0.27 4.20
CA ASN A 160 16.25 -0.77 4.71
C ASN A 160 16.78 -1.91 3.83
N PHE A 161 17.25 -1.55 2.64
CA PHE A 161 17.88 -2.49 1.72
C PHE A 161 19.27 -2.91 2.19
N LYS A 162 19.67 -4.13 1.82
CA LYS A 162 21.04 -4.63 1.97
C LYS A 162 22.04 -3.68 1.33
N HIS A 163 23.18 -3.49 1.98
CA HIS A 163 24.24 -2.60 1.46
C HIS A 163 24.71 -2.97 0.05
N SER A 164 24.66 -4.25 -0.32
CA SER A 164 25.05 -4.73 -1.67
C SER A 164 24.01 -4.48 -2.76
N PHE A 165 22.79 -4.07 -2.41
CA PHE A 165 21.71 -3.87 -3.36
C PHE A 165 21.80 -2.48 -4.01
N ASP A 166 21.89 -2.45 -5.34
CA ASP A 166 21.86 -1.19 -6.09
C ASP A 166 20.40 -0.70 -6.22
N LYS A 167 20.01 0.15 -5.26
CA LYS A 167 18.67 0.74 -5.23
C LYS A 167 18.40 1.74 -6.36
N ASN A 168 19.44 2.31 -6.98
CA ASN A 168 19.26 3.34 -8.00
C ASN A 168 19.10 2.75 -9.41
N SER A 169 19.46 1.47 -9.60
CA SER A 169 19.30 0.76 -10.88
C SER A 169 17.96 0.05 -11.03
N GLN A 170 17.08 0.11 -10.02
CA GLN A 170 15.80 -0.59 -10.05
C GLN A 170 14.81 0.03 -11.05
N PRO A 171 13.86 -0.75 -11.58
CA PRO A 171 12.85 -0.24 -12.50
C PRO A 171 12.05 0.91 -11.89
N LYS A 172 11.96 2.01 -12.63
CA LYS A 172 11.23 3.21 -12.22
C LYS A 172 10.65 3.94 -13.41
N ALA A 173 9.64 4.77 -13.17
CA ALA A 173 9.05 5.65 -14.16
C ALA A 173 8.56 6.95 -13.51
N GLU A 174 8.41 7.98 -14.32
CA GLU A 174 7.92 9.28 -13.87
C GLU A 174 6.39 9.29 -13.77
N TYR A 175 5.87 10.06 -12.81
CA TYR A 175 4.46 10.42 -12.72
C TYR A 175 4.33 11.89 -12.32
N SER A 176 3.17 12.48 -12.61
CA SER A 176 2.86 13.86 -12.23
C SER A 176 1.73 13.88 -11.23
N THR A 177 1.83 14.75 -10.22
CA THR A 177 0.75 15.01 -9.27
C THR A 177 0.46 16.50 -9.20
N LYS A 178 -0.81 16.88 -9.13
CA LYS A 178 -1.21 18.31 -9.08
C LYS A 178 -0.80 19.00 -7.78
N MET A 179 -0.43 18.22 -6.76
CA MET A 179 -0.12 18.70 -5.42
C MET A 179 1.37 18.95 -5.19
N VAL A 180 2.25 18.61 -6.15
CA VAL A 180 3.71 18.75 -6.04
C VAL A 180 4.26 19.36 -7.33
N SER A 181 5.15 20.34 -7.22
CA SER A 181 5.67 21.11 -8.36
C SER A 181 6.91 20.50 -9.03
N THR A 182 7.46 19.43 -8.47
CA THR A 182 8.65 18.72 -8.96
C THR A 182 8.27 17.43 -9.68
N SER A 183 9.12 16.96 -10.60
CA SER A 183 8.97 15.62 -11.19
C SER A 183 8.98 14.57 -10.07
N CYS A 184 8.05 13.62 -10.13
CA CYS A 184 7.97 12.52 -9.17
C CYS A 184 8.26 11.20 -9.89
N GLU A 185 8.89 10.27 -9.18
CA GLU A 185 9.18 8.93 -9.70
C GLU A 185 8.48 7.89 -8.82
N TYR A 186 8.03 6.81 -9.44
CA TYR A 186 7.66 5.59 -8.74
C TYR A 186 8.57 4.43 -9.16
N PHE A 187 8.88 3.58 -8.21
CA PHE A 187 9.61 2.33 -8.40
C PHE A 187 8.62 1.18 -8.46
N PHE A 188 8.93 0.14 -9.24
CA PHE A 188 8.05 -1.02 -9.39
C PHE A 188 8.82 -2.32 -9.46
N ASN A 189 8.35 -3.34 -8.74
CA ASN A 189 9.01 -4.65 -8.62
C ASN A 189 8.00 -5.75 -8.21
N SER A 190 8.46 -7.00 -8.13
CA SER A 190 7.73 -8.04 -7.39
C SER A 190 7.95 -7.91 -5.87
N CYS A 191 7.01 -8.42 -5.07
CA CYS A 191 7.15 -8.41 -3.62
C CYS A 191 8.32 -9.32 -3.19
N GLY A 192 8.40 -10.52 -3.79
CA GLY A 192 9.45 -11.50 -3.49
C GLY A 192 10.86 -10.96 -3.71
N GLU A 193 11.11 -10.34 -4.87
CA GLU A 193 12.42 -9.74 -5.16
C GLU A 193 12.79 -8.65 -4.16
N LEU A 194 11.85 -7.77 -3.78
CA LEU A 194 12.14 -6.73 -2.79
C LEU A 194 12.45 -7.34 -1.42
N ILE A 195 11.62 -8.28 -0.96
CA ILE A 195 11.78 -8.95 0.35
C ILE A 195 13.16 -9.61 0.45
N GLU A 196 13.63 -10.25 -0.62
CA GLU A 196 14.97 -10.85 -0.66
C GLU A 196 16.10 -9.84 -0.50
N GLN A 197 15.88 -8.57 -0.79
CA GLN A 197 16.89 -7.51 -0.74
C GLN A 197 16.79 -6.63 0.50
N LEU A 198 15.77 -6.81 1.34
CA LEU A 198 15.66 -6.12 2.63
C LEU A 198 16.61 -6.74 3.67
N GLU A 199 17.12 -5.91 4.57
CA GLU A 199 17.80 -6.37 5.79
C GLU A 199 16.79 -7.06 6.72
N LYS A 200 17.25 -8.09 7.44
CA LYS A 200 16.43 -8.86 8.39
C LYS A 200 16.37 -8.23 9.77
#